data_AF-A0A7S2F3R7-F1
#
_entry.id   AF-A0A7S2F3R7-F1
#
_cell.length_a   1.000
_cell.length_b   1.000
_cell.length_c   1.000
_cell.angle_alpha   90.00
_cell.angle_beta   90.00
_cell.angle_gamma   90.00
#
_symmetry.space_group_name_H-M   'P 1'
#
loop_
_entity.id
_entity.type
_entity.pdbx_description
1 polymer ?
#
loop_
_entity_poly.entity_id
_entity_poly.type
_entity_poly.pdbx_seq_one_letter_code
_entity_poly.pdbx_strand_id
1 'polypeptide(L)'
;ILVVLAVCVYTLVVDVGTSTGLGCVGQPRTLDFLSFNGALSGFVFAFQGQGIMLEMQAEMRNPEEFPKAVVVGNTTLLVVYTLVMVAARSACGDRTPTELLLVLPDGPRKLVVGVFMTAHLIVCYTILQQVLCRAFA
;
A
#
# COMPACT_ATOMS: atom_id res chain seq x y z
N ILE A 1 -6.35 4.73 -5.41
CA ILE A 1 -5.87 3.67 -4.48
C ILE A 1 -7.03 2.94 -3.78
N LEU A 2 -8.01 3.64 -3.21
CA LEU A 2 -9.10 3.02 -2.44
C LEU A 2 -9.93 2.01 -3.26
N VAL A 3 -10.19 2.29 -4.54
CA VAL A 3 -10.89 1.34 -5.44
C VAL A 3 -10.06 0.07 -5.67
N VAL A 4 -8.75 0.20 -5.85
CA VAL A 4 -7.82 -0.94 -6.01
C VAL A 4 -7.78 -1.76 -4.73
N LEU A 5 -7.75 -1.11 -3.57
CA LEU A 5 -7.75 -1.76 -2.27
C LEU A 5 -9.08 -2.45 -1.99
N ALA A 6 -10.21 -1.83 -2.33
CA ALA A 6 -11.53 -2.45 -2.23
C ALA A 6 -11.64 -3.68 -3.14
N VAL A 7 -11.11 -3.61 -4.36
CA VAL A 7 -11.05 -4.75 -5.29
C VAL A 7 -10.14 -5.85 -4.74
N CYS A 8 -8.95 -5.52 -4.24
CA CYS A 8 -8.02 -6.49 -3.65
C CYS A 8 -8.59 -7.17 -2.40
N VAL A 9 -9.22 -6.41 -1.51
CA VAL A 9 -9.88 -6.94 -0.31
C VAL A 9 -11.09 -7.79 -0.71
N TYR A 10 -11.89 -7.35 -1.67
CA TYR A 10 -13.01 -8.13 -2.19
C TYR A 10 -12.55 -9.45 -2.82
N THR A 11 -11.52 -9.43 -3.66
CA THR A 11 -10.96 -10.66 -4.26
C THR A 11 -10.36 -11.57 -3.20
N LEU A 12 -9.64 -11.03 -2.21
CA LEU A 12 -9.08 -11.84 -1.13
C LEU A 12 -10.18 -12.48 -0.28
N VAL A 13 -11.25 -11.75 0.06
CA VAL A 13 -12.36 -12.29 0.85
C VAL A 13 -13.17 -13.34 0.07
N VAL A 14 -13.35 -13.13 -1.24
CA VAL A 14 -14.08 -14.09 -2.10
C VAL A 14 -13.23 -15.34 -2.39
N ASP A 15 -11.93 -15.19 -2.64
CA ASP A 15 -11.04 -16.30 -2.97
C ASP A 15 -10.52 -17.08 -1.74
N VAL A 16 -10.67 -16.56 -0.52
CA VAL A 16 -10.44 -17.31 0.74
C VAL A 16 -11.28 -18.59 0.80
N GLY A 17 -12.43 -18.64 0.12
CA GLY A 17 -13.29 -19.83 0.04
C GLY A 17 -12.88 -20.87 -1.02
N THR A 18 -12.04 -20.50 -1.98
CA THR A 18 -11.64 -21.35 -3.11
C THR A 18 -10.12 -21.40 -3.22
N SER A 19 -9.50 -22.29 -2.44
CA SER A 19 -8.04 -22.51 -2.37
C SER A 19 -7.38 -22.99 -3.68
N THR A 20 -8.05 -22.87 -4.82
CA THR A 20 -7.69 -23.49 -6.11
C THR A 20 -6.98 -22.52 -7.06
N GLY A 21 -6.07 -21.67 -6.56
CA GLY A 21 -5.29 -20.77 -7.43
C GLY A 21 -4.42 -19.68 -6.79
N LEU A 22 -4.36 -19.55 -5.47
CA LEU A 22 -3.52 -18.51 -4.85
C LEU A 22 -2.01 -18.81 -4.99
N GLY A 23 -1.26 -17.81 -5.45
CA GLY A 23 0.21 -17.85 -5.57
C GLY A 23 0.92 -17.63 -4.24
N CYS A 24 0.63 -18.43 -3.21
CA CYS A 24 1.25 -18.33 -1.89
C CYS A 24 2.70 -18.87 -1.90
N VAL A 25 3.58 -18.26 -2.68
CA VAL A 25 5.02 -18.56 -2.78
C VAL A 25 5.81 -17.57 -1.91
N GLY A 26 5.42 -17.40 -0.66
CA GLY A 26 6.19 -16.66 0.33
C GLY A 26 7.24 -17.55 1.01
N GLN A 27 8.46 -17.03 1.17
CA GLN A 27 9.51 -17.66 1.97
C GLN A 27 9.01 -17.79 3.43
N PRO A 28 9.21 -18.94 4.12
CA PRO A 28 8.86 -19.05 5.53
C PRO A 28 9.61 -18.00 6.34
N ARG A 29 8.87 -17.20 7.12
CA ARG A 29 9.47 -16.12 7.93
C ARG A 29 10.24 -16.71 9.11
N THR A 30 11.55 -16.61 9.06
CA THR A 30 12.41 -16.83 10.22
C THR A 30 12.46 -15.54 11.05
N LEU A 31 12.36 -15.68 12.37
CA LEU A 31 12.46 -14.59 13.35
C LEU A 31 13.94 -14.17 13.55
N ASP A 32 14.59 -13.84 12.44
CA ASP A 32 15.96 -13.33 12.46
C ASP A 32 15.95 -11.80 12.60
N PHE A 33 16.99 -11.24 13.23
CA PHE A 33 17.12 -9.79 13.43
C PHE A 33 17.05 -9.04 12.09
N LEU A 34 17.67 -9.60 11.06
CA LEU A 34 17.65 -9.03 9.71
C LEU A 34 16.25 -9.02 9.10
N SER A 35 15.48 -10.09 9.26
CA SER A 35 14.09 -10.19 8.80
C SER A 35 13.17 -9.20 9.52
N PHE A 36 13.36 -9.03 10.82
CA PHE A 36 12.62 -8.04 11.62
C PHE A 36 12.94 -6.61 11.17
N ASN A 37 14.22 -6.28 11.04
CA ASN A 37 14.65 -4.95 10.60
C ASN A 37 14.15 -4.63 9.18
N GLY A 38 14.16 -5.62 8.27
CA GLY A 38 13.61 -5.47 6.93
C GLY A 38 12.11 -5.16 6.95
N ALA A 39 11.33 -5.86 7.78
CA ALA A 39 9.89 -5.61 7.94
C ALA A 39 9.61 -4.22 8.55
N LEU A 40 10.40 -3.80 9.55
CA LEU A 40 10.29 -2.48 10.16
C LEU A 40 10.60 -1.37 9.15
N SER A 41 11.67 -1.52 8.37
CA SER A 41 12.04 -0.58 7.30
C SER A 41 10.93 -0.45 6.25
N GLY A 42 10.37 -1.58 5.81
CA GLY A 42 9.23 -1.60 4.88
C GLY A 42 8.00 -0.88 5.44
N PHE A 43 7.72 -1.05 6.74
CA PHE A 43 6.64 -0.33 7.41
C PHE A 43 6.88 1.19 7.45
N VAL A 44 8.09 1.63 7.82
CA VAL A 44 8.45 3.06 7.83
C VAL A 44 8.38 3.66 6.42
N PHE A 45 8.87 2.93 5.42
CA PHE A 45 8.79 3.35 4.02
C PHE A 45 7.34 3.43 3.52
N ALA A 46 6.44 2.57 3.98
CA ALA A 46 5.03 2.62 3.60
C ALA A 46 4.29 3.87 4.14
N PHE A 47 4.79 4.48 5.22
CA PHE A 47 4.30 5.74 5.79
C PHE A 47 5.12 6.97 5.37
N GLN A 48 6.08 6.80 4.46
CA GLN A 48 6.79 7.93 3.88
C GLN A 48 5.85 8.75 2.98
N GLY A 49 6.01 10.07 3.04
CA GLY A 49 5.08 11.01 2.43
C GLY A 49 5.01 12.36 3.14
N GLN A 50 5.81 12.57 4.17
CA GLN A 50 5.83 13.83 4.92
C GLN A 50 6.35 15.01 4.07
N GLY A 51 7.09 14.75 2.99
CA GLY A 51 7.66 15.82 2.14
C GLY A 51 6.62 16.64 1.37
N ILE A 52 5.49 16.04 0.96
CA ILE A 52 4.44 16.75 0.22
C ILE A 52 3.49 17.53 1.13
N MET A 53 3.53 17.26 2.44
CA MET A 53 2.61 17.84 3.41
C MET A 53 2.68 19.36 3.46
N LEU A 54 3.87 19.96 3.27
CA LEU A 54 4.04 21.42 3.28
C LEU A 54 3.42 22.10 2.06
N GLU A 55 3.59 21.53 0.86
CA GLU A 55 2.95 22.03 -0.36
C GLU A 55 1.43 21.88 -0.28
N MET A 56 0.96 20.76 0.28
CA MET A 56 -0.46 20.54 0.50
C MET A 56 -1.04 21.51 1.53
N GLN A 57 -0.29 21.86 2.59
CA GLN A 57 -0.68 22.88 3.55
C GLN A 57 -0.76 24.27 2.91
N ALA A 58 0.17 24.61 2.01
CA ALA A 58 0.18 25.90 1.30
C ALA A 58 -1.02 26.09 0.37
N GLU A 59 -1.55 25.00 -0.20
CA GLU A 59 -2.71 25.02 -1.10
C GLU A 59 -4.06 24.89 -0.36
N MET A 60 -4.05 24.61 0.95
CA MET A 60 -5.28 24.49 1.73
C MET A 60 -5.94 25.86 1.95
N ARG A 61 -7.25 25.93 1.67
CA ARG A 61 -8.07 27.13 1.94
C ARG A 61 -7.98 27.61 3.40
N ASN A 62 -7.90 26.67 4.35
CA ASN A 62 -7.74 26.93 5.78
C ASN A 62 -6.54 26.14 6.32
N PRO A 63 -5.33 26.73 6.39
CA PRO A 63 -4.12 26.02 6.81
C PRO A 63 -4.11 25.62 8.30
N GLU A 64 -4.93 26.26 9.14
CA GLU A 64 -5.05 25.93 10.57
C GLU A 64 -5.68 24.55 10.82
N GLU A 65 -6.45 24.02 9.87
CA GLU A 65 -7.07 22.69 9.96
C GLU A 65 -6.16 21.56 9.45
N PHE A 66 -4.97 21.90 8.93
CA PHE A 66 -3.98 20.97 8.43
C PHE A 66 -3.67 19.79 9.38
N PRO A 67 -3.37 19.99 10.69
CA PRO A 67 -3.06 18.88 11.58
C PRO A 67 -4.22 17.89 11.74
N LYS A 68 -5.47 18.38 11.70
CA LYS A 68 -6.66 17.51 11.74
C LYS A 68 -6.77 16.66 10.48
N ALA A 69 -6.52 17.25 9.31
CA ALA A 69 -6.52 16.53 8.04
C ALA A 69 -5.43 15.45 8.00
N VAL A 70 -4.22 15.74 8.49
CA VAL A 70 -3.11 14.78 8.55
C VAL A 70 -3.42 13.61 9.48
N VAL A 71 -3.96 13.87 10.68
CA VAL A 71 -4.33 12.81 11.62
C VAL A 71 -5.39 11.90 11.03
N VAL A 72 -6.43 12.46 10.42
CA VAL A 72 -7.49 11.67 9.78
C VAL A 72 -6.94 10.85 8.60
N GLY A 73 -6.10 11.45 7.77
CA GLY A 73 -5.48 10.79 6.62
C GLY A 73 -4.59 9.62 7.03
N ASN A 74 -3.66 9.84 7.96
CA ASN A 74 -2.75 8.81 8.45
C ASN A 74 -3.48 7.69 9.20
N THR A 75 -4.51 8.03 10.00
CA THR A 75 -5.34 7.02 10.68
C THR A 75 -6.09 6.16 9.67
N THR A 76 -6.67 6.77 8.64
CA THR A 76 -7.34 6.03 7.57
C THR A 76 -6.37 5.10 6.84
N LEU A 77 -5.16 5.58 6.54
CA LEU A 77 -4.12 4.76 5.90
C LEU A 77 -3.72 3.56 6.76
N LEU A 78 -3.54 3.76 8.07
CA LEU A 78 -3.23 2.68 9.03
C LEU A 78 -4.32 1.62 9.06
N VAL A 79 -5.59 2.03 9.09
CA VAL A 79 -6.73 1.09 9.06
C VAL A 79 -6.72 0.27 7.77
N VAL A 80 -6.47 0.90 6.63
CA VAL A 80 -6.47 0.18 5.35
C VAL A 80 -5.29 -0.79 5.25
N TYR A 81 -4.08 -0.37 5.66
CA TYR A 81 -2.91 -1.25 5.66
C TYR A 81 -3.08 -2.45 6.60
N THR A 82 -3.65 -2.24 7.78
CA THR A 82 -3.92 -3.35 8.73
C THR A 82 -4.98 -4.31 8.20
N LEU A 83 -6.07 -3.81 7.59
CA LEU A 83 -7.10 -4.65 6.97
C LEU A 83 -6.53 -5.53 5.86
N VAL A 84 -5.72 -4.96 4.96
CA VAL A 84 -5.09 -5.71 3.87
C VAL A 84 -4.12 -6.76 4.40
N MET A 85 -3.33 -6.41 5.41
CA MET A 85 -2.38 -7.34 6.06
C MET A 85 -3.12 -8.53 6.70
N VAL A 86 -4.21 -8.28 7.42
CA VAL A 86 -5.04 -9.32 8.03
C VAL A 86 -5.67 -10.21 6.94
N ALA A 87 -6.24 -9.62 5.89
CA ALA A 87 -6.85 -10.38 4.80
C ALA A 87 -5.82 -11.26 4.07
N ALA A 88 -4.66 -10.72 3.71
CA ALA A 88 -3.59 -11.47 3.06
C ALA A 88 -3.08 -12.62 3.94
N ARG A 89 -2.88 -12.37 5.24
CA ARG A 89 -2.44 -13.39 6.19
C ARG A 89 -3.50 -14.47 6.42
N SER A 90 -4.79 -14.13 6.41
CA SER A 90 -5.85 -15.13 6.52
C SER A 90 -5.93 -16.06 5.30
N ALA A 91 -5.53 -15.60 4.11
CA ALA A 91 -5.59 -16.37 2.89
C ALA A 91 -4.34 -17.26 2.65
N CYS A 92 -3.12 -16.73 2.85
CA CYS A 92 -1.87 -17.45 2.58
C CYS A 92 -1.11 -17.93 3.84
N GLY A 93 -1.55 -17.55 5.04
CA GLY A 93 -0.86 -17.88 6.29
C GLY A 93 0.59 -17.41 6.29
N ASP A 94 1.50 -18.27 6.77
CA ASP A 94 2.93 -17.96 6.91
C ASP A 94 3.71 -17.90 5.58
N ARG A 95 3.06 -18.21 4.45
CA ARG A 95 3.65 -18.12 3.09
C ARG A 95 3.14 -16.92 2.31
N THR A 96 2.89 -15.81 3.00
CA THR A 96 2.49 -14.56 2.35
C THR A 96 3.72 -13.89 1.70
N PRO A 97 3.78 -13.70 0.37
CA PRO A 97 4.85 -12.99 -0.30
C PRO A 97 4.88 -11.51 0.12
N THR A 98 6.04 -10.86 -0.04
CA THR A 98 6.24 -9.44 0.31
C THR A 98 5.37 -8.52 -0.55
N GLU A 99 5.17 -8.88 -1.82
CA GLU A 99 4.37 -8.11 -2.77
C GLU A 99 2.95 -8.69 -2.88
N LEU A 100 1.95 -7.85 -2.62
CA LEU A 100 0.54 -8.28 -2.63
C LEU A 100 0.07 -8.74 -4.03
N LEU A 101 0.63 -8.16 -5.11
CA LEU A 101 0.28 -8.55 -6.47
C LEU A 101 0.67 -9.99 -6.82
N LEU A 102 1.64 -10.58 -6.10
CA LEU A 102 2.07 -11.96 -6.31
C LEU A 102 1.11 -12.98 -5.66
N VAL A 103 0.32 -12.55 -4.68
CA VAL A 103 -0.70 -13.40 -4.05
C VAL A 103 -1.86 -13.67 -5.02
N LEU A 104 -2.14 -12.72 -5.90
CA LEU A 104 -3.32 -12.74 -6.75
C LEU A 104 -3.16 -13.76 -7.89
N PRO A 105 -4.17 -14.63 -8.14
CA PRO A 105 -4.13 -15.61 -9.23
C PRO A 105 -3.94 -14.93 -10.58
N ASP A 106 -3.23 -15.59 -11.49
CA ASP A 106 -3.04 -15.11 -12.86
C ASP A 106 -4.40 -15.12 -13.60
N GLY A 107 -4.88 -13.93 -13.93
CA GLY A 107 -6.19 -13.76 -14.57
C GLY A 107 -6.49 -12.30 -14.93
N PRO A 108 -7.64 -12.03 -15.57
CA PRO A 108 -8.00 -10.69 -16.03
C PRO A 108 -8.10 -9.67 -14.89
N ARG A 109 -8.43 -10.12 -13.66
CA ARG A 109 -8.49 -9.28 -12.47
C ARG A 109 -7.11 -8.75 -12.06
N LYS A 110 -6.07 -9.59 -12.16
CA LYS A 110 -4.67 -9.19 -11.89
C LYS A 110 -4.16 -8.18 -12.90
N LEU A 111 -4.53 -8.31 -14.17
CA LEU A 111 -4.18 -7.35 -15.21
C LEU A 111 -4.81 -5.98 -14.92
N VAL A 112 -6.09 -5.92 -14.57
CA VAL A 112 -6.76 -4.67 -14.21
C VAL A 112 -6.09 -4.01 -13.00
N VAL A 113 -5.87 -4.77 -11.91
CA VAL A 113 -5.19 -4.27 -10.71
C VAL A 113 -3.78 -3.76 -11.05
N GLY A 114 -3.03 -4.49 -11.87
CA GLY A 114 -1.70 -4.10 -12.34
C GLY A 114 -1.72 -2.78 -13.12
N VAL A 115 -2.64 -2.60 -14.07
CA VAL A 115 -2.76 -1.36 -14.85
C VAL A 115 -3.09 -0.17 -13.96
N PHE A 116 -4.06 -0.33 -13.04
CA PHE A 116 -4.41 0.74 -12.10
C PHE A 116 -3.24 1.09 -11.17
N MET A 117 -2.45 0.11 -10.75
CA MET A 117 -1.29 0.35 -9.89
C MET A 117 -0.17 1.05 -10.66
N THR A 118 0.09 0.65 -11.89
CA THR A 118 1.05 1.35 -12.78
C THR A 118 0.62 2.79 -13.03
N ALA A 119 -0.65 3.04 -13.36
CA ALA A 119 -1.17 4.38 -13.54
C ALA A 119 -1.02 5.24 -12.26
N HIS A 120 -1.29 4.65 -11.10
CA HIS A 120 -1.09 5.30 -9.82
C HIS A 120 0.38 5.68 -9.56
N LEU A 121 1.32 4.77 -9.85
CA LEU A 121 2.75 5.02 -9.70
C LEU A 121 3.24 6.13 -10.62
N ILE A 122 2.77 6.17 -11.87
CA ILE A 122 3.10 7.26 -12.82
C ILE A 122 2.66 8.61 -12.25
N VAL A 123 1.43 8.73 -11.76
CA VAL A 123 0.92 9.99 -11.18
C VAL A 123 1.74 10.39 -9.94
N CYS A 124 2.01 9.45 -9.03
CA CYS A 124 2.80 9.75 -7.83
C CYS A 124 4.22 10.18 -8.18
N TYR A 125 4.83 9.54 -9.18
CA TYR A 125 6.16 9.90 -9.66
C TYR A 125 6.20 11.33 -10.21
N THR A 126 5.21 11.72 -11.01
CA THR A 126 5.15 13.09 -11.56
C THR A 126 5.02 14.15 -10.47
N ILE A 127 4.19 13.91 -9.44
CA ILE A 127 4.02 14.82 -8.30
C ILE A 127 5.32 14.94 -7.50
N LEU A 128 6.00 13.82 -7.23
CA LEU A 128 7.28 13.84 -6.51
C LEU A 128 8.36 14.62 -7.26
N GLN A 129 8.43 14.47 -8.59
CA GLN A 129 9.35 15.25 -9.41
C GLN A 129 9.06 16.75 -9.34
N GLN A 130 7.79 17.16 -9.33
CA GLN A 130 7.42 18.59 -9.20
C GLN A 130 7.92 19.19 -7.88
N VAL A 131 7.74 18.47 -6.77
CA VAL A 131 8.21 18.92 -5.44
C VAL A 131 9.73 18.98 -5.41
N LEU A 132 10.42 17.96 -5.96
CA LEU A 132 11.88 17.94 -6.02
C LEU A 132 12.44 19.09 -6.85
N CYS A 133 11.86 19.37 -8.02
CA CYS A 133 12.29 20.50 -8.86
C CYS A 133 12.10 21.85 -8.16
N ARG A 134 11.01 22.04 -7.39
CA ARG A 134 10.79 23.26 -6.59
C ARG A 134 11.75 23.38 -5.41
N ALA A 135 12.20 22.27 -4.83
CA ALA A 135 13.12 22.29 -3.70
C ALA A 135 14.57 22.67 -4.08
N PHE A 136 14.97 22.47 -5.35
CA PHE A 136 16.33 22.73 -5.83
C PHE A 136 16.47 23.99 -6.71
N ALA A 137 15.38 24.64 -7.10
CA ALA A 137 15.36 25.88 -7.89
C ALA A 137 15.19 27.12 -7.00
#